data_AF-A0A6P1A9Z0-F1
#
_entry.id   AF-A0A6P1A9Z0-F1
#
_cell.length_a   1.000
_cell.length_b   1.000
_cell.length_c   1.000
_cell.angle_alpha   90.00
_cell.angle_beta   90.00
_cell.angle_gamma   90.00
#
_symmetry.space_group_name_H-M   'P 1'
#
loop_
_entity.id
_entity.type
_entity.pdbx_description
1 polymer ?
#
loop_
_entity_poly.entity_id
_entity_poly.type
_entity_poly.pdbx_seq_one_letter_code
_entity_poly.pdbx_strand_id
1 'polypeptide(L)'
;MTSAQKLSKNRREARRNLWFERAMAIIATINYLVVLFDVTYLPLRNFWLQGRIQLFSFQVGPWETEGIPVEVPLPPVTNWYDWVKGIEPYRDTEQYLEVVEELEDQVIATSLRSPEVEVILAELRQRSIDIIETNPFQIANKTGTLEKIKNEMREHLEEESAKEAFRVFWSQEYLAEQGFTEALAFFNEEIRPLFAINYYRPLGENGEFVDNFGLFDFPFEALFFVEFLARTWFISRRHHGISWFDAMLWRWYDFFFWLPIFIPFQDLARYLRLLRIIPVTIRLNQANLINLDKIQKQASQGFVAGIAEDVTEVVIIRVLNQFQAAIRDGEITNLLQSSRVKPYIDLNDVNETAELTKLMTKLMVDEVIPKVRPDLEALLQHNIDKTIHDFPAYQAIQQLPGVEDIENRLVAQLVPQIYQIIYDNLKNATKEDPVNDELMSRLLENLGQTLGSELQAQDTLQRTQYLLDALIEEVKINYVERLSQEDIEQILDQTRALREKARQQYHETRLLSDRP
;
A
#
# COMPACT_ATOMS: atom_id res chain seq x y z
N MET A 1 -40.84 -12.19 11.56
CA MET A 1 -39.92 -12.91 10.64
C MET A 1 -39.07 -13.85 11.46
N THR A 2 -39.06 -15.14 11.13
CA THR A 2 -38.30 -16.18 11.85
C THR A 2 -36.79 -16.02 11.61
N SER A 3 -35.95 -16.47 12.55
CA SER A 3 -34.49 -16.36 12.48
C SER A 3 -33.90 -16.94 11.18
N ALA A 4 -34.53 -17.96 10.60
CA ALA A 4 -34.18 -18.53 9.30
C ALA A 4 -34.45 -17.58 8.11
N GLN A 5 -35.53 -16.79 8.16
CA GLN A 5 -35.83 -15.74 7.16
C GLN A 5 -34.84 -14.56 7.26
N LYS A 6 -34.33 -14.26 8.46
CA LYS A 6 -33.33 -13.21 8.69
C LYS A 6 -31.96 -13.62 8.13
N LEU A 7 -31.56 -14.88 8.35
CA LEU A 7 -30.31 -15.46 7.81
C LEU A 7 -30.32 -15.62 6.28
N SER A 8 -31.46 -16.02 5.69
CA SER A 8 -31.59 -16.12 4.24
C SER A 8 -31.58 -14.74 3.56
N LYS A 9 -32.21 -13.73 4.19
CA LYS A 9 -32.17 -12.33 3.75
C LYS A 9 -30.75 -11.76 3.80
N ASN A 10 -30.02 -11.97 4.90
CA ASN A 10 -28.63 -11.51 5.04
C ASN A 10 -27.68 -12.19 4.05
N ARG A 11 -27.83 -13.50 3.79
CA ARG A 11 -27.04 -14.19 2.73
C ARG A 11 -27.40 -13.70 1.34
N ARG A 12 -28.67 -13.38 1.07
CA ARG A 12 -29.13 -12.88 -0.23
C ARG A 12 -28.65 -11.44 -0.46
N GLU A 13 -28.65 -10.58 0.56
CA GLU A 13 -28.09 -9.23 0.50
C GLU A 13 -26.56 -9.26 0.31
N ALA A 14 -25.84 -10.11 1.06
CA ALA A 14 -24.39 -10.29 0.88
C ALA A 14 -24.04 -10.82 -0.54
N ARG A 15 -24.82 -11.79 -1.06
CA ARG A 15 -24.65 -12.31 -2.43
C ARG A 15 -25.01 -11.30 -3.51
N ARG A 16 -26.04 -10.46 -3.30
CA ARG A 16 -26.46 -9.45 -4.28
C ARG A 16 -25.46 -8.30 -4.37
N ASN A 17 -24.88 -7.90 -3.24
CA ASN A 17 -23.78 -6.94 -3.20
C ASN A 17 -22.57 -7.49 -3.97
N LEU A 18 -22.18 -8.76 -3.75
CA LEU A 18 -21.04 -9.35 -4.46
C LEU A 18 -21.25 -9.44 -5.99
N TRP A 19 -22.46 -9.75 -6.46
CA TRP A 19 -22.73 -9.78 -7.90
C TRP A 19 -22.65 -8.40 -8.54
N PHE A 20 -23.16 -7.36 -7.85
CA PHE A 20 -23.01 -5.98 -8.30
C PHE A 20 -21.54 -5.56 -8.34
N GLU A 21 -20.75 -5.84 -7.29
CA GLU A 21 -19.31 -5.55 -7.30
C GLU A 21 -18.59 -6.24 -8.46
N ARG A 22 -18.93 -7.49 -8.77
CA ARG A 22 -18.37 -8.23 -9.90
C ARG A 22 -18.74 -7.60 -11.24
N ALA A 23 -20.00 -7.22 -11.44
CA ALA A 23 -20.42 -6.54 -12.65
C ALA A 23 -19.68 -5.21 -12.84
N MET A 24 -19.58 -4.40 -11.78
CA MET A 24 -18.86 -3.13 -11.81
C MET A 24 -17.35 -3.30 -12.04
N ALA A 25 -16.74 -4.34 -11.47
CA ALA A 25 -15.33 -4.66 -11.71
C ALA A 25 -15.10 -5.07 -13.17
N ILE A 26 -15.96 -5.91 -13.75
CA ILE A 26 -15.87 -6.31 -15.17
C ILE A 26 -16.02 -5.09 -16.09
N ILE A 27 -17.01 -4.22 -15.84
CA ILE A 27 -17.21 -2.99 -16.62
C ILE A 27 -15.98 -2.08 -16.53
N ALA A 28 -15.38 -1.92 -15.34
CA ALA A 28 -14.15 -1.17 -15.15
C ALA A 28 -12.97 -1.78 -15.91
N THR A 29 -12.82 -3.10 -15.90
CA THR A 29 -11.78 -3.79 -16.69
C THR A 29 -11.98 -3.60 -18.18
N ILE A 30 -13.21 -3.72 -18.69
CA ILE A 30 -13.52 -3.47 -20.11
C ILE A 30 -13.17 -2.03 -20.48
N ASN A 31 -13.58 -1.04 -19.69
CA ASN A 31 -13.22 0.36 -19.92
C ASN A 31 -11.70 0.55 -19.97
N TYR A 32 -10.98 -0.06 -19.03
CA TYR A 32 -9.52 0.03 -19.00
C TYR A 32 -8.85 -0.57 -20.25
N LEU A 33 -9.35 -1.70 -20.75
CA LEU A 33 -8.84 -2.31 -21.99
C LEU A 33 -9.10 -1.42 -23.21
N VAL A 34 -10.28 -0.78 -23.27
CA VAL A 34 -10.61 0.18 -24.33
C VAL A 34 -9.68 1.41 -24.28
N VAL A 35 -9.40 1.93 -23.09
CA VAL A 35 -8.41 3.00 -22.89
C VAL A 35 -7.01 2.57 -23.31
N LEU A 36 -6.57 1.37 -22.92
CA LEU A 36 -5.25 0.86 -23.28
C LEU A 36 -5.11 0.74 -24.81
N PHE A 37 -6.15 0.21 -25.47
CA PHE A 37 -6.23 0.15 -26.92
C PHE A 37 -6.15 1.56 -27.53
N ASP A 38 -6.92 2.53 -27.03
CA ASP A 38 -6.92 3.91 -27.52
C ASP A 38 -5.55 4.59 -27.46
N VAL A 39 -4.85 4.44 -26.34
CA VAL A 39 -3.52 5.01 -26.12
C VAL A 39 -2.49 4.38 -27.06
N THR A 40 -2.59 3.06 -27.29
CA THR A 40 -1.65 2.31 -28.13
C THR A 40 -1.98 2.35 -29.62
N TYR A 41 -3.18 2.78 -29.99
CA TYR A 41 -3.65 2.77 -31.37
C TYR A 41 -2.78 3.61 -32.31
N LEU A 42 -2.48 4.86 -31.95
CA LEU A 42 -1.70 5.76 -32.82
C LEU A 42 -0.28 5.24 -33.08
N PRO A 43 0.52 4.86 -32.05
CA PRO A 43 1.83 4.24 -32.27
C PRO A 43 1.79 2.95 -33.08
N LEU A 44 0.74 2.14 -32.89
CA LEU A 44 0.59 0.84 -33.56
C LEU A 44 -0.24 0.91 -34.84
N ARG A 45 -0.64 2.09 -35.32
CA ARG A 45 -1.56 2.21 -36.46
C ARG A 45 -1.01 1.55 -37.72
N ASN A 46 0.29 1.71 -38.00
CA ASN A 46 0.93 1.06 -39.15
C ASN A 46 0.77 -0.47 -39.08
N PHE A 47 0.92 -1.05 -37.89
CA PHE A 47 0.67 -2.47 -37.67
C PHE A 47 -0.80 -2.82 -37.91
N TRP A 48 -1.76 -2.03 -37.38
CA TRP A 48 -3.19 -2.25 -37.61
C TRP A 48 -3.61 -2.12 -39.09
N LEU A 49 -2.88 -1.32 -39.87
CA LEU A 49 -3.15 -1.11 -41.29
C LEU A 49 -2.55 -2.22 -42.17
N GLN A 50 -1.31 -2.61 -41.91
CA GLN A 50 -0.53 -3.50 -42.80
C GLN A 50 -0.41 -4.93 -42.28
N GLY A 51 -0.60 -5.18 -40.98
CA GLY A 51 -0.36 -6.48 -40.37
C GLY A 51 1.11 -6.92 -40.34
N ARG A 52 2.05 -6.04 -40.72
CA ARG A 52 3.48 -6.34 -40.79
C ARG A 52 4.14 -6.09 -39.43
N ILE A 53 4.81 -7.12 -38.90
CA ILE A 53 5.72 -7.01 -37.75
C ILE A 53 7.11 -7.48 -38.14
N GLN A 54 8.13 -6.85 -37.57
CA GLN A 54 9.51 -7.32 -37.66
C GLN A 54 9.86 -8.02 -36.35
N LEU A 55 10.04 -9.33 -36.40
CA LEU A 55 10.52 -10.11 -35.25
C LEU A 55 12.04 -10.06 -35.19
N PHE A 56 12.59 -9.94 -33.98
CA PHE A 56 14.05 -9.88 -33.76
C PHE A 56 14.77 -8.69 -34.40
N SER A 57 14.06 -7.62 -34.77
CA SER A 57 14.67 -6.32 -35.07
C SER A 57 15.13 -5.67 -33.77
N PHE A 58 16.42 -5.37 -33.63
CA PHE A 58 16.94 -4.59 -32.51
C PHE A 58 17.93 -3.54 -33.02
N GLN A 59 17.87 -2.36 -32.41
CA GLN A 59 18.81 -1.28 -32.64
C GLN A 59 19.68 -1.12 -31.39
N VAL A 60 20.99 -1.37 -31.52
CA VAL A 60 21.97 -1.18 -30.44
C VAL A 60 23.07 -0.26 -30.94
N GLY A 61 22.91 1.03 -30.65
CA GLY A 61 23.82 2.07 -31.18
C GLY A 61 23.71 2.14 -32.71
N PRO A 62 24.83 2.01 -33.46
CA PRO A 62 24.82 2.07 -34.92
C PRO A 62 24.43 0.75 -35.60
N TRP A 63 24.23 -0.33 -34.84
CA TRP A 63 23.89 -1.64 -35.38
C TRP A 63 22.38 -1.80 -35.42
N GLU A 64 21.84 -1.99 -36.61
CA GLU A 64 20.44 -2.29 -36.87
C GLU A 64 20.36 -3.64 -37.59
N THR A 65 19.52 -4.54 -37.07
CA THR A 65 19.22 -5.81 -37.73
C THR A 65 17.88 -5.71 -38.42
N GLU A 66 17.86 -6.01 -39.72
CA GLU A 66 16.61 -6.26 -40.44
C GLU A 66 15.97 -7.50 -39.83
N GLY A 67 14.94 -7.30 -39.02
CA GLY A 67 14.21 -8.39 -38.39
C GLY A 67 13.53 -9.28 -39.42
N ILE A 68 12.97 -10.40 -38.98
CA ILE A 68 12.20 -11.28 -39.84
C ILE A 68 10.82 -10.66 -40.05
N PRO A 69 10.42 -10.31 -41.28
CA PRO A 69 9.08 -9.81 -41.55
C PRO A 69 8.06 -10.94 -41.39
N VAL A 70 7.03 -10.69 -40.60
CA VAL A 70 5.88 -11.60 -40.43
C VAL A 70 4.61 -10.82 -40.71
N GLU A 71 3.77 -11.37 -41.59
CA GLU A 71 2.44 -10.84 -41.87
C GLU A 71 1.41 -11.55 -40.99
N VAL A 72 0.64 -10.76 -40.26
CA VAL A 72 -0.45 -11.24 -39.40
C VAL A 72 -1.76 -10.85 -40.06
N PRO A 73 -2.67 -11.80 -40.34
CA PRO A 73 -4.00 -11.47 -40.84
C PRO A 73 -4.78 -10.74 -39.74
N LEU A 74 -4.98 -9.44 -39.91
CA LEU A 74 -5.70 -8.58 -38.97
C LEU A 74 -7.10 -8.24 -39.49
N PRO A 75 -8.10 -8.08 -38.60
CA PRO A 75 -9.35 -7.45 -38.99
C PRO A 75 -9.11 -5.98 -39.39
N PRO A 76 -9.98 -5.34 -40.19
CA PRO A 76 -9.81 -3.97 -40.66
C PRO A 76 -10.13 -2.95 -39.56
N VAL A 77 -9.29 -2.93 -38.51
CA VAL A 77 -9.47 -2.07 -37.33
C VAL A 77 -9.45 -0.59 -37.70
N THR A 78 -8.60 -0.21 -38.66
CA THR A 78 -8.47 1.17 -39.16
C THR A 78 -9.79 1.72 -39.68
N ASN A 79 -10.57 0.91 -40.41
CA ASN A 79 -11.88 1.30 -40.94
C ASN A 79 -12.91 1.65 -39.85
N TRP A 80 -12.74 1.10 -38.65
CA TRP A 80 -13.67 1.33 -37.53
C TRP A 80 -13.17 2.34 -36.52
N TYR A 81 -11.86 2.61 -36.49
CA TYR A 81 -11.22 3.39 -35.43
C TYR A 81 -10.51 4.65 -35.89
N ASP A 82 -10.14 4.78 -37.16
CA ASP A 82 -9.46 5.98 -37.67
C ASP A 82 -10.28 7.25 -37.41
N TRP A 83 -11.60 7.20 -37.62
CA TRP A 83 -12.49 8.33 -37.32
C TRP A 83 -12.49 8.73 -35.83
N VAL A 84 -12.23 7.79 -34.91
CA VAL A 84 -12.13 8.07 -33.46
C VAL A 84 -10.93 8.96 -33.20
N LYS A 85 -9.84 8.74 -33.94
CA LYS A 85 -8.65 9.58 -33.91
C LYS A 85 -8.68 10.71 -34.95
N GLY A 86 -9.79 10.94 -35.64
CA GLY A 86 -9.86 11.97 -36.69
C GLY A 86 -8.84 11.73 -37.80
N ILE A 87 -8.51 10.47 -38.10
CA ILE A 87 -7.53 10.13 -39.11
C ILE A 87 -8.23 10.05 -40.46
N GLU A 88 -7.66 10.75 -41.43
CA GLU A 88 -8.13 10.79 -42.81
C GLU A 88 -6.96 10.41 -43.74
N PRO A 89 -7.23 9.78 -44.90
CA PRO A 89 -6.23 9.63 -45.94
C PRO A 89 -5.60 10.97 -46.28
N TYR A 90 -4.27 10.99 -46.45
CA TYR A 90 -3.61 12.22 -46.87
C TYR A 90 -3.80 12.40 -48.38
N ARG A 91 -4.51 13.47 -48.76
CA ARG A 91 -4.96 13.72 -50.13
C ARG A 91 -3.87 13.53 -51.19
N ASP A 92 -2.70 14.14 -51.00
CA ASP A 92 -1.69 14.16 -52.07
C ASP A 92 -1.01 12.78 -52.24
N THR A 93 -0.85 12.00 -51.16
CA THR A 93 -0.31 10.63 -51.25
C THR A 93 -1.35 9.62 -51.73
N GLU A 94 -2.63 9.83 -51.40
CA GLU A 94 -3.73 9.02 -51.92
C GLU A 94 -3.88 9.23 -53.43
N GLN A 95 -3.95 10.48 -53.88
CA GLN A 95 -3.96 10.81 -55.31
C GLN A 95 -2.75 10.26 -56.06
N TYR A 96 -1.56 10.26 -55.44
CA TYR A 96 -0.38 9.66 -56.05
C TYR A 96 -0.59 8.17 -56.33
N LEU A 97 -1.15 7.42 -55.36
CA LEU A 97 -1.44 5.99 -55.53
C LEU A 97 -2.58 5.75 -56.55
N GLU A 98 -3.59 6.61 -56.59
CA GLU A 98 -4.66 6.57 -57.60
C GLU A 98 -4.08 6.75 -59.02
N VAL A 99 -3.14 7.66 -59.23
CA VAL A 99 -2.47 7.86 -60.53
C VAL A 99 -1.60 6.65 -60.92
N VAL A 100 -0.99 5.96 -59.94
CA VAL A 100 -0.29 4.69 -60.20
C VAL A 100 -1.28 3.59 -60.63
N GLU A 101 -2.45 3.51 -60.01
CA GLU A 101 -3.50 2.57 -60.43
C GLU A 101 -4.02 2.91 -61.84
N GLU A 102 -4.19 4.19 -62.16
CA GLU A 102 -4.55 4.64 -63.51
C GLU A 102 -3.47 4.24 -64.55
N LEU A 103 -2.19 4.33 -64.19
CA LEU A 103 -1.09 3.85 -65.03
C LEU A 103 -1.21 2.35 -65.30
N GLU A 104 -1.44 1.55 -64.25
CA GLU A 104 -1.62 0.09 -64.35
C GLU A 104 -2.74 -0.26 -65.34
N ASP A 105 -3.90 0.35 -65.19
CA ASP A 105 -5.06 0.15 -66.06
C ASP A 105 -4.79 0.60 -67.51
N GLN A 106 -4.15 1.76 -67.68
CA GLN A 106 -3.88 2.32 -69.01
C GLN A 106 -2.84 1.50 -69.79
N VAL A 107 -1.81 0.97 -69.12
CA VAL A 107 -0.80 0.11 -69.76
C VAL A 107 -1.42 -1.19 -70.25
N ILE A 108 -2.38 -1.75 -69.51
CA ILE A 108 -3.15 -2.94 -69.92
C ILE A 108 -4.03 -2.62 -71.14
N ALA A 109 -4.62 -1.43 -71.21
CA ALA A 109 -5.56 -1.05 -72.26
C ALA A 109 -4.90 -0.72 -73.61
N THR A 110 -3.78 0.01 -73.63
CA THR A 110 -3.16 0.50 -74.88
C THR A 110 -1.80 -0.13 -75.14
N SER A 111 -0.81 0.19 -74.32
CA SER A 111 0.55 -0.39 -74.21
C SER A 111 1.47 0.62 -73.52
N LEU A 112 2.57 0.17 -72.92
CA LEU A 112 3.55 1.04 -72.24
C LEU A 112 4.08 2.21 -73.09
N ARG A 113 4.21 2.03 -74.41
CA ARG A 113 4.77 3.04 -75.33
C ARG A 113 3.72 3.97 -75.94
N SER A 114 2.49 3.99 -75.41
CA SER A 114 1.45 4.86 -75.94
C SER A 114 1.63 6.31 -75.44
N PRO A 115 1.22 7.33 -76.22
CA PRO A 115 1.28 8.73 -75.78
C PRO A 115 0.44 8.99 -74.52
N GLU A 116 -0.66 8.27 -74.34
CA GLU A 116 -1.54 8.38 -73.18
C GLU A 116 -0.82 7.93 -71.90
N VAL A 117 -0.05 6.85 -71.97
CA VAL A 117 0.79 6.38 -70.84
C VAL A 117 1.87 7.39 -70.49
N GLU A 118 2.50 8.03 -71.48
CA GLU A 118 3.53 9.05 -71.21
C GLU A 118 2.98 10.26 -70.45
N VAL A 119 1.71 10.63 -70.67
CA VAL A 119 1.06 11.70 -69.91
C VAL A 119 0.96 11.33 -68.43
N ILE A 120 0.53 10.11 -68.12
CA ILE A 120 0.40 9.61 -66.74
C ILE A 120 1.79 9.52 -66.08
N LEU A 121 2.78 8.98 -66.80
CA LEU A 121 4.16 8.90 -66.31
C LEU A 121 4.76 10.29 -66.04
N ALA A 122 4.50 11.28 -66.90
CA ALA A 122 4.92 12.66 -66.66
C ALA A 122 4.29 13.25 -65.40
N GLU A 123 3.01 12.96 -65.15
CA GLU A 123 2.33 13.36 -63.91
C GLU A 123 2.95 12.69 -62.68
N LEU A 124 3.23 11.38 -62.73
CA LEU A 124 3.89 10.67 -61.63
C LEU A 124 5.27 11.22 -61.32
N ARG A 125 6.07 11.58 -62.34
CA ARG A 125 7.36 12.24 -62.15
C ARG A 125 7.20 13.57 -61.43
N GLN A 126 6.25 14.40 -61.86
CA GLN A 126 6.01 15.71 -61.23
C GLN A 126 5.53 15.56 -59.78
N ARG A 127 4.52 14.70 -59.53
CA ARG A 127 4.00 14.46 -58.17
C ARG A 127 5.04 13.87 -57.24
N SER A 128 5.92 12.99 -57.74
CA SER A 128 7.04 12.45 -56.94
C SER A 128 7.98 13.57 -56.47
N ILE A 129 8.29 14.52 -57.34
CA ILE A 129 9.12 15.69 -57.00
C ILE A 129 8.39 16.58 -56.00
N ASP A 130 7.10 16.86 -56.22
CA ASP A 130 6.28 17.70 -55.34
C ASP A 130 6.21 17.12 -53.92
N ILE A 131 6.03 15.79 -53.80
CA ILE A 131 6.04 15.08 -52.51
C ILE A 131 7.38 15.22 -51.81
N ILE A 132 8.50 15.09 -52.53
CA ILE A 132 9.85 15.24 -51.95
C ILE A 132 10.10 16.68 -51.48
N GLU A 133 9.59 17.68 -52.20
CA GLU A 133 9.79 19.09 -51.88
C GLU A 133 8.89 19.59 -50.74
N THR A 134 7.63 19.17 -50.73
CA THR A 134 6.62 19.64 -49.78
C THR A 134 6.58 18.84 -48.48
N ASN A 135 7.12 17.61 -48.49
CA ASN A 135 7.11 16.67 -47.37
C ASN A 135 5.71 16.52 -46.72
N PRO A 136 4.76 15.87 -47.42
CA PRO A 136 3.40 15.66 -46.89
C PRO A 136 3.37 14.76 -45.64
N PHE A 137 4.46 14.06 -45.33
CA PHE A 137 4.59 13.18 -44.17
C PHE A 137 4.89 13.93 -42.87
N GLN A 138 5.26 15.21 -42.95
CA GLN A 138 5.66 15.99 -41.77
C GLN A 138 4.52 16.14 -40.76
N ILE A 139 3.29 16.39 -41.23
CA ILE A 139 2.12 16.62 -40.37
C ILE A 139 1.80 15.39 -39.52
N ALA A 140 1.99 14.19 -40.07
CA ALA A 140 1.79 12.92 -39.36
C ALA A 140 2.99 12.50 -38.49
N ASN A 141 4.03 13.34 -38.37
CA ASN A 141 5.32 13.01 -37.76
C ASN A 141 5.96 11.76 -38.41
N LYS A 142 5.84 11.63 -39.73
CA LYS A 142 6.33 10.51 -40.54
C LYS A 142 7.44 10.90 -41.51
N THR A 143 8.15 12.01 -41.29
CA THR A 143 9.26 12.43 -42.16
C THR A 143 10.29 11.31 -42.40
N GLY A 144 10.56 10.48 -41.39
CA GLY A 144 11.44 9.30 -41.56
C GLY A 144 10.92 8.28 -42.59
N THR A 145 9.61 8.16 -42.77
CA THR A 145 9.02 7.34 -43.85
C THR A 145 9.34 7.91 -45.23
N LEU A 146 9.28 9.24 -45.39
CA LEU A 146 9.68 9.88 -46.65
C LEU A 146 11.17 9.68 -46.93
N GLU A 147 12.02 9.79 -45.91
CA GLU A 147 13.44 9.48 -46.06
C GLU A 147 13.68 8.01 -46.44
N LYS A 148 12.91 7.07 -45.86
CA LYS A 148 12.95 5.68 -46.29
C LYS A 148 12.57 5.54 -47.76
N ILE A 149 11.44 6.10 -48.20
CA ILE A 149 11.02 6.09 -49.62
C ILE A 149 12.13 6.63 -50.54
N LYS A 150 12.76 7.76 -50.14
CA LYS A 150 13.86 8.36 -50.89
C LYS A 150 15.11 7.48 -50.92
N ASN A 151 15.40 6.73 -49.88
CA ASN A 151 16.54 5.81 -49.84
C ASN A 151 16.27 4.58 -50.71
N GLU A 152 15.13 3.92 -50.54
CA GLU A 152 14.74 2.73 -51.34
C GLU A 152 14.81 3.02 -52.84
N MET A 153 14.31 4.18 -53.28
CA MET A 153 14.36 4.57 -54.70
C MET A 153 15.78 4.84 -55.20
N ARG A 154 16.62 5.48 -54.38
CA ARG A 154 18.02 5.76 -54.72
C ARG A 154 18.84 4.49 -54.81
N GLU A 155 18.64 3.59 -53.85
CA GLU A 155 19.33 2.30 -53.80
C GLU A 155 18.90 1.38 -54.95
N HIS A 156 17.60 1.34 -55.27
CA HIS A 156 17.09 0.51 -56.37
C HIS A 156 17.60 0.93 -57.76
N LEU A 157 17.80 2.23 -57.98
CA LEU A 157 18.26 2.78 -59.26
C LEU A 157 19.74 3.18 -59.29
N GLU A 158 20.46 2.99 -58.19
CA GLU A 158 21.85 3.43 -58.01
C GLU A 158 22.04 4.95 -58.28
N GLU A 159 21.06 5.76 -57.91
CA GLU A 159 21.03 7.21 -58.14
C GLU A 159 21.33 8.01 -56.85
N GLU A 160 22.12 9.08 -56.97
CA GLU A 160 22.47 9.94 -55.82
C GLU A 160 21.29 10.81 -55.35
N SER A 161 20.43 11.20 -56.30
CA SER A 161 19.29 12.10 -56.07
C SER A 161 17.98 11.33 -56.11
N ALA A 162 17.21 11.39 -55.02
CA ALA A 162 15.89 10.76 -54.98
C ALA A 162 14.93 11.34 -56.06
N LYS A 163 15.04 12.64 -56.37
CA LYS A 163 14.24 13.25 -57.43
C LYS A 163 14.60 12.68 -58.81
N GLU A 164 15.87 12.37 -59.03
CA GLU A 164 16.31 11.78 -60.30
C GLU A 164 15.92 10.31 -60.38
N ALA A 165 16.09 9.56 -59.29
CA ALA A 165 15.60 8.19 -59.17
C ALA A 165 14.11 8.09 -59.56
N PHE A 166 13.24 8.93 -58.99
CA PHE A 166 11.82 8.92 -59.38
C PHE A 166 11.57 9.32 -60.84
N ARG A 167 12.38 10.20 -61.42
CA ARG A 167 12.26 10.56 -62.85
C ARG A 167 12.61 9.39 -63.76
N VAL A 168 13.69 8.69 -63.43
CA VAL A 168 14.15 7.50 -64.17
C VAL A 168 13.15 6.35 -64.00
N PHE A 169 12.71 6.08 -62.77
CA PHE A 169 11.75 5.00 -62.49
C PHE A 169 10.46 5.15 -63.31
N TRP A 170 9.88 6.35 -63.31
CA TRP A 170 8.66 6.66 -64.06
C TRP A 170 8.95 7.07 -65.51
N SER A 171 9.96 6.51 -66.17
CA SER A 171 10.23 6.72 -67.60
C SER A 171 9.80 5.50 -68.43
N GLN A 172 9.35 5.75 -69.67
CA GLN A 172 9.01 4.66 -70.59
C GLN A 172 10.24 3.80 -70.91
N GLU A 173 11.41 4.42 -70.99
CA GLU A 173 12.67 3.75 -71.27
C GLU A 173 13.00 2.71 -70.20
N TYR A 174 13.01 3.12 -68.92
CA TYR A 174 13.32 2.22 -67.81
C TYR A 174 12.28 1.10 -67.67
N LEU A 175 10.99 1.44 -67.69
CA LEU A 175 9.91 0.46 -67.54
C LEU A 175 9.90 -0.56 -68.70
N ALA A 176 10.33 -0.16 -69.90
CA ALA A 176 10.44 -1.07 -71.03
C ALA A 176 11.70 -1.95 -70.98
N GLU A 177 12.80 -1.46 -70.41
CA GLU A 177 14.05 -2.20 -70.26
C GLU A 177 13.98 -3.22 -69.11
N GLN A 178 13.51 -2.81 -67.94
CA GLN A 178 13.42 -3.64 -66.75
C GLN A 178 12.26 -4.65 -66.80
N GLY A 179 11.19 -4.31 -67.53
CA GLY A 179 9.92 -5.00 -67.51
C GLY A 179 8.94 -4.31 -66.56
N PHE A 180 7.78 -3.92 -67.11
CA PHE A 180 6.77 -3.15 -66.38
C PHE A 180 6.26 -3.88 -65.14
N THR A 181 6.03 -5.19 -65.24
CA THR A 181 5.51 -6.01 -64.14
C THR A 181 6.54 -6.14 -63.02
N GLU A 182 7.81 -6.37 -63.35
CA GLU A 182 8.91 -6.47 -62.38
C GLU A 182 9.16 -5.12 -61.68
N ALA A 183 9.18 -4.02 -62.43
CA ALA A 183 9.35 -2.68 -61.87
C ALA A 183 8.19 -2.32 -60.92
N LEU A 184 6.95 -2.62 -61.30
CA LEU A 184 5.80 -2.40 -60.42
C LEU A 184 5.75 -3.36 -59.24
N ALA A 185 6.28 -4.58 -59.34
CA ALA A 185 6.39 -5.47 -58.18
C ALA A 185 7.24 -4.82 -57.08
N PHE A 186 8.41 -4.26 -57.43
CA PHE A 186 9.23 -3.49 -56.49
C PHE A 186 8.45 -2.32 -55.89
N PHE A 187 7.79 -1.50 -56.71
CA PHE A 187 7.02 -0.36 -56.22
C PHE A 187 5.90 -0.80 -55.27
N ASN A 188 5.17 -1.86 -55.61
CA ASN A 188 4.04 -2.35 -54.84
C ASN A 188 4.47 -3.00 -53.51
N GLU A 189 5.65 -3.62 -53.46
CA GLU A 189 6.15 -4.31 -52.27
C GLU A 189 6.88 -3.35 -51.31
N GLU A 190 7.70 -2.44 -51.84
CA GLU A 190 8.60 -1.58 -51.03
C GLU A 190 8.10 -0.14 -50.87
N ILE A 191 7.51 0.46 -51.92
CA ILE A 191 7.22 1.90 -51.95
C ILE A 191 5.75 2.20 -51.62
N ARG A 192 4.80 1.53 -52.27
CA ARG A 192 3.35 1.69 -52.09
C ARG A 192 2.93 1.58 -50.61
N PRO A 193 3.44 0.61 -49.80
CA PRO A 193 3.06 0.51 -48.40
C PRO A 193 3.53 1.71 -47.57
N LEU A 194 4.67 2.32 -47.92
CA LEU A 194 5.19 3.50 -47.23
C LEU A 194 4.36 4.74 -47.51
N PHE A 195 3.82 4.88 -48.72
CA PHE A 195 2.83 5.91 -49.04
C PHE A 195 1.50 5.68 -48.31
N ALA A 196 1.01 4.45 -48.29
CA ALA A 196 -0.30 4.11 -47.73
C ALA A 196 -0.41 4.35 -46.20
N ILE A 197 0.70 4.34 -45.46
CA ILE A 197 0.70 4.63 -44.02
C ILE A 197 0.60 6.12 -43.70
N ASN A 198 0.77 7.01 -44.68
CA ASN A 198 0.61 8.43 -44.46
C ASN A 198 -0.87 8.77 -44.20
N TYR A 199 -1.09 9.77 -43.37
CA TYR A 199 -2.44 10.20 -43.05
C TYR A 199 -2.45 11.67 -42.63
N TYR A 200 -3.62 12.29 -42.71
CA TYR A 200 -3.88 13.60 -42.18
C TYR A 200 -4.69 13.50 -40.89
N ARG A 201 -4.41 14.40 -39.94
CA ARG A 201 -5.22 14.55 -38.74
C ARG A 201 -5.58 16.03 -38.60
N PRO A 202 -6.86 16.40 -38.68
CA PRO A 202 -7.28 17.79 -38.56
C PRO A 202 -7.05 18.30 -37.14
N LEU A 203 -6.73 19.58 -37.05
CA LEU A 203 -6.69 20.32 -35.79
C LEU A 203 -8.07 20.94 -35.55
N GLY A 204 -8.60 20.77 -34.34
CA GLY A 204 -9.80 21.45 -33.90
C GLY A 204 -9.56 22.95 -33.67
N GLU A 205 -10.64 23.68 -33.41
CA GLU A 205 -10.58 25.12 -33.10
C GLU A 205 -9.77 25.43 -31.82
N ASN A 206 -9.58 24.44 -30.95
CA ASN A 206 -8.75 24.49 -29.76
C ASN A 206 -7.24 24.30 -30.04
N GLY A 207 -6.84 24.03 -31.29
CA GLY A 207 -5.44 23.78 -31.66
C GLY A 207 -4.92 22.39 -31.32
N GLU A 208 -5.77 21.50 -30.81
CA GLU A 208 -5.44 20.09 -30.57
C GLU A 208 -5.98 19.23 -31.71
N PHE A 209 -5.40 18.06 -31.91
CA PHE A 209 -5.92 17.13 -32.90
C PHE A 209 -7.31 16.62 -32.53
N VAL A 210 -8.16 16.42 -33.54
CA VAL A 210 -9.49 15.82 -33.34
C VAL A 210 -9.36 14.44 -32.69
N ASP A 211 -9.96 14.26 -31.52
CA ASP A 211 -9.98 13.00 -30.76
C ASP A 211 -11.39 12.78 -30.20
N ASN A 212 -12.13 11.89 -30.85
CA ASN A 212 -13.52 11.58 -30.52
C ASN A 212 -13.64 10.48 -29.45
N PHE A 213 -12.53 9.98 -28.89
CA PHE A 213 -12.55 8.90 -27.91
C PHE A 213 -13.42 9.22 -26.69
N GLY A 214 -13.50 10.50 -26.31
CA GLY A 214 -14.37 10.95 -25.21
C GLY A 214 -15.83 10.52 -25.38
N LEU A 215 -16.34 10.39 -26.60
CA LEU A 215 -17.72 9.93 -26.85
C LEU A 215 -17.95 8.48 -26.41
N PHE A 216 -16.93 7.62 -26.57
CA PHE A 216 -16.98 6.22 -26.14
C PHE A 216 -16.72 6.05 -24.66
N ASP A 217 -15.89 6.91 -24.09
CA ASP A 217 -15.47 6.83 -22.71
C ASP A 217 -16.50 7.44 -21.75
N PHE A 218 -17.19 8.49 -22.19
CA PHE A 218 -18.16 9.23 -21.39
C PHE A 218 -19.27 8.36 -20.76
N PRO A 219 -19.89 7.38 -21.45
CA PRO A 219 -20.86 6.49 -20.82
C PRO A 219 -20.30 5.72 -19.61
N PHE A 220 -19.03 5.28 -19.67
CA PHE A 220 -18.37 4.61 -18.55
C PHE A 220 -18.07 5.58 -17.42
N GLU A 221 -17.53 6.75 -17.75
CA GLU A 221 -17.24 7.80 -16.76
C GLU A 221 -18.51 8.23 -16.03
N ALA A 222 -19.61 8.49 -16.76
CA ALA A 222 -20.91 8.84 -16.19
C ALA A 222 -21.46 7.72 -15.29
N LEU A 223 -21.32 6.46 -15.70
CA LEU A 223 -21.72 5.31 -14.88
C LEU A 223 -20.94 5.26 -13.56
N PHE A 224 -19.60 5.40 -13.62
CA PHE A 224 -18.76 5.41 -12.43
C PHE A 224 -19.05 6.64 -11.56
N PHE A 225 -19.30 7.79 -12.18
CA PHE A 225 -19.69 9.04 -11.51
C PHE A 225 -20.94 8.85 -10.65
N VAL A 226 -22.01 8.37 -11.27
CA VAL A 226 -23.27 8.15 -10.58
C VAL A 226 -23.13 7.07 -9.50
N GLU A 227 -22.40 5.98 -9.77
CA GLU A 227 -22.19 4.91 -8.79
C GLU A 227 -21.42 5.40 -7.56
N PHE A 228 -20.36 6.18 -7.76
CA PHE A 228 -19.60 6.77 -6.67
C PHE A 228 -20.45 7.73 -5.83
N LEU A 229 -21.23 8.62 -6.46
CA LEU A 229 -22.10 9.55 -5.74
C LEU A 229 -23.14 8.78 -4.92
N ALA A 230 -23.80 7.79 -5.53
CA ALA A 230 -24.80 6.96 -4.85
C ALA A 230 -24.20 6.21 -3.65
N ARG A 231 -22.99 5.66 -3.82
CA ARG A 231 -22.35 4.87 -2.77
C ARG A 231 -21.80 5.72 -1.64
N THR A 232 -21.14 6.84 -1.93
CA THR A 232 -20.64 7.78 -0.91
C THR A 232 -21.80 8.39 -0.12
N TRP A 233 -22.93 8.68 -0.79
CA TRP A 233 -24.16 9.11 -0.12
C TRP A 233 -24.73 8.03 0.80
N PHE A 234 -24.77 6.77 0.36
CA PHE A 234 -25.23 5.65 1.19
C PHE A 234 -24.33 5.41 2.41
N ILE A 235 -23.00 5.54 2.27
CA ILE A 235 -22.04 5.43 3.37
C ILE A 235 -22.31 6.53 4.41
N SER A 236 -22.40 7.79 3.99
CA SER A 236 -22.68 8.92 4.90
C SER A 236 -24.02 8.76 5.62
N ARG A 237 -25.04 8.20 4.97
CA ARG A 237 -26.34 7.92 5.60
C ARG A 237 -26.33 6.76 6.60
N ARG A 238 -25.45 5.77 6.41
CA ARG A 238 -25.40 4.55 7.23
C ARG A 238 -24.50 4.68 8.45
N HIS A 239 -23.49 5.54 8.39
CA HIS A 239 -22.50 5.72 9.45
C HIS A 239 -22.69 7.08 10.13
N HIS A 240 -23.15 7.07 11.38
CA HIS A 240 -23.27 8.28 12.19
C HIS A 240 -21.88 8.87 12.47
N GLY A 241 -21.67 10.14 12.13
CA GLY A 241 -20.41 10.86 12.33
C GLY A 241 -19.51 11.03 11.10
N ILE A 242 -19.89 10.49 9.93
CA ILE A 242 -19.12 10.63 8.68
C ILE A 242 -19.79 11.66 7.78
N SER A 243 -19.10 12.76 7.46
CA SER A 243 -19.61 13.72 6.48
C SER A 243 -19.58 13.10 5.07
N TRP A 244 -20.38 13.63 4.15
CA TRP A 244 -20.40 13.11 2.79
C TRP A 244 -19.05 13.29 2.07
N PHE A 245 -18.33 14.38 2.37
CA PHE A 245 -16.96 14.60 1.88
C PHE A 245 -15.97 13.57 2.44
N ASP A 246 -16.07 13.21 3.72
CA ASP A 246 -15.23 12.16 4.31
C ASP A 246 -15.51 10.80 3.66
N ALA A 247 -16.78 10.52 3.34
CA ALA A 247 -17.15 9.31 2.61
C ALA A 247 -16.58 9.27 1.18
N MET A 248 -16.45 10.42 0.52
CA MET A 248 -15.76 10.53 -0.77
C MET A 248 -14.25 10.28 -0.62
N LEU A 249 -13.61 10.84 0.40
CA LEU A 249 -12.18 10.63 0.69
C LEU A 249 -11.85 9.16 1.01
N TRP A 250 -12.74 8.44 1.69
CA TRP A 250 -12.61 6.99 1.89
C TRP A 250 -12.55 6.19 0.59
N ARG A 251 -13.09 6.76 -0.51
CA ARG A 251 -13.05 6.18 -1.85
C ARG A 251 -12.20 7.01 -2.80
N TRP A 252 -11.11 7.61 -2.30
CA TRP A 252 -10.19 8.43 -3.09
C TRP A 252 -9.74 7.77 -4.42
N TYR A 253 -9.61 6.44 -4.45
CA TYR A 253 -9.20 5.71 -5.65
C TYR A 253 -10.19 5.82 -6.82
N ASP A 254 -11.49 5.99 -6.56
CA ASP A 254 -12.48 6.12 -7.64
C ASP A 254 -12.31 7.43 -8.41
N PHE A 255 -11.63 8.44 -7.82
CA PHE A 255 -11.32 9.70 -8.49
C PHE A 255 -10.50 9.52 -9.78
N PHE A 256 -9.63 8.51 -9.84
CA PHE A 256 -8.82 8.24 -11.04
C PHE A 256 -9.65 7.85 -12.27
N PHE A 257 -10.91 7.46 -12.11
CA PHE A 257 -11.80 7.27 -13.27
C PHE A 257 -12.07 8.58 -14.01
N TRP A 258 -12.14 9.70 -13.30
CA TRP A 258 -12.58 10.99 -13.84
C TRP A 258 -11.50 12.06 -13.80
N LEU A 259 -10.37 11.76 -13.18
CA LEU A 259 -9.18 12.61 -13.19
C LEU A 259 -8.91 13.22 -14.58
N PRO A 260 -8.97 12.46 -15.71
CA PRO A 260 -8.71 13.02 -17.04
C PRO A 260 -9.68 14.12 -17.47
N ILE A 261 -10.93 14.13 -16.98
CA ILE A 261 -11.96 15.13 -17.34
C ILE A 261 -11.60 16.52 -16.78
N PHE A 262 -10.93 16.56 -15.63
CA PHE A 262 -10.58 17.82 -14.96
C PHE A 262 -9.29 18.46 -15.50
N ILE A 263 -8.60 17.80 -16.44
CA ILE A 263 -7.34 18.27 -16.99
C ILE A 263 -7.59 18.96 -18.33
N PRO A 264 -7.22 20.25 -18.49
CA PRO A 264 -7.50 21.01 -19.71
C PRO A 264 -6.59 20.63 -20.90
N PHE A 265 -5.51 19.89 -20.67
CA PHE A 265 -4.55 19.47 -21.69
C PHE A 265 -4.89 18.06 -22.20
N GLN A 266 -5.44 17.94 -23.41
CA GLN A 266 -6.01 16.66 -23.89
C GLN A 266 -4.95 15.58 -24.12
N ASP A 267 -3.76 15.95 -24.60
CA ASP A 267 -2.68 14.99 -24.79
C ASP A 267 -2.16 14.42 -23.46
N LEU A 268 -2.07 15.23 -22.40
CA LEU A 268 -1.73 14.73 -21.08
C LEU A 268 -2.86 13.89 -20.49
N ALA A 269 -4.11 14.33 -20.65
CA ALA A 269 -5.29 13.62 -20.19
C ALA A 269 -5.37 12.20 -20.80
N ARG A 270 -4.98 12.04 -22.08
CA ARG A 270 -4.89 10.73 -22.76
C ARG A 270 -4.05 9.73 -21.95
N TYR A 271 -2.85 10.12 -21.51
CA TYR A 271 -1.98 9.24 -20.73
C TYR A 271 -2.47 9.04 -19.29
N LEU A 272 -3.06 10.06 -18.67
CA LEU A 272 -3.61 9.96 -17.31
C LEU A 272 -4.78 8.98 -17.20
N ARG A 273 -5.50 8.69 -18.30
CA ARG A 273 -6.51 7.61 -18.32
C ARG A 273 -5.92 6.24 -17.94
N LEU A 274 -4.62 6.01 -18.12
CA LEU A 274 -3.97 4.77 -17.68
C LEU A 274 -3.94 4.62 -16.16
N LEU A 275 -4.07 5.70 -15.39
CA LEU A 275 -4.16 5.66 -13.92
C LEU A 275 -5.44 4.97 -13.43
N ARG A 276 -6.43 4.74 -14.32
CA ARG A 276 -7.62 3.92 -14.04
C ARG A 276 -7.27 2.49 -13.63
N ILE A 277 -6.04 2.03 -13.88
CA ILE A 277 -5.57 0.74 -13.35
C ILE A 277 -5.70 0.66 -11.83
N ILE A 278 -5.54 1.77 -11.11
CA ILE A 278 -5.63 1.84 -9.64
C ILE A 278 -7.02 1.41 -9.17
N PRO A 279 -8.11 2.11 -9.53
CA PRO A 279 -9.44 1.70 -9.09
C PRO A 279 -9.89 0.37 -9.71
N VAL A 280 -9.48 0.03 -10.94
CA VAL A 280 -9.80 -1.28 -11.55
C VAL A 280 -9.25 -2.42 -10.70
N THR A 281 -7.99 -2.32 -10.29
CA THR A 281 -7.31 -3.33 -9.47
C THR A 281 -7.98 -3.48 -8.11
N ILE A 282 -8.34 -2.35 -7.47
CA ILE A 282 -9.06 -2.35 -6.19
C ILE A 282 -10.44 -3.00 -6.33
N ARG A 283 -11.19 -2.68 -7.39
CA ARG A 283 -12.52 -3.26 -7.66
C ARG A 283 -12.44 -4.76 -7.94
N LEU A 284 -11.42 -5.21 -8.67
CA LEU A 284 -11.16 -6.64 -8.88
C LEU A 284 -10.89 -7.38 -7.56
N ASN A 285 -10.16 -6.75 -6.62
CA ASN A 285 -9.98 -7.30 -5.27
C ASN A 285 -11.31 -7.34 -4.49
N GLN A 286 -12.05 -6.22 -4.43
CA GLN A 286 -13.34 -6.13 -3.73
C GLN A 286 -14.38 -7.11 -4.27
N ALA A 287 -14.36 -7.39 -5.57
CA ALA A 287 -15.23 -8.36 -6.24
C ALA A 287 -14.84 -9.83 -5.98
N ASN A 288 -13.73 -10.07 -5.26
CA ASN A 288 -13.09 -11.37 -5.07
C ASN A 288 -12.79 -12.07 -6.42
N LEU A 289 -12.39 -11.30 -7.43
CA LEU A 289 -11.94 -11.82 -8.73
C LEU A 289 -10.41 -12.02 -8.75
N ILE A 290 -9.69 -11.21 -7.98
CA ILE A 290 -8.24 -11.33 -7.72
C ILE A 290 -8.05 -11.17 -6.21
N ASN A 291 -7.06 -11.82 -5.60
CA ASN A 291 -6.73 -11.61 -4.19
C ASN A 291 -5.44 -10.77 -4.09
N LEU A 292 -5.60 -9.52 -3.67
CA LEU A 292 -4.52 -8.54 -3.47
C LEU A 292 -4.46 -8.05 -2.02
N ASP A 293 -5.08 -8.79 -1.09
CA ASP A 293 -5.19 -8.39 0.32
C ASP A 293 -3.83 -8.13 0.97
N LYS A 294 -2.80 -8.88 0.55
CA LYS A 294 -1.41 -8.68 1.00
C LYS A 294 -0.84 -7.31 0.56
N ILE A 295 -1.03 -6.94 -0.70
CA ILE A 295 -0.53 -5.69 -1.27
C ILE A 295 -1.31 -4.51 -0.71
N GLN A 296 -2.64 -4.64 -0.59
CA GLN A 296 -3.50 -3.60 -0.01
C GLN A 296 -3.17 -3.33 1.45
N LYS A 297 -2.95 -4.39 2.25
CA LYS A 297 -2.55 -4.26 3.67
C LYS A 297 -1.24 -3.49 3.77
N GLN A 298 -0.25 -3.80 2.94
CA GLN A 298 1.05 -3.14 2.92
C GLN A 298 0.99 -1.68 2.43
N ALA A 299 0.19 -1.37 1.41
CA ALA A 299 -0.02 0.00 0.95
C ALA A 299 -0.78 0.86 1.98
N SER A 300 -1.74 0.27 2.72
CA SER A 300 -2.51 0.97 3.76
C SER A 300 -1.70 1.27 5.02
N GLN A 301 -0.64 0.51 5.31
CA GLN A 301 0.25 0.77 6.46
C GLN A 301 0.92 2.15 6.36
N GLY A 302 1.31 2.59 5.16
CA GLY A 302 1.93 3.91 4.95
C GLY A 302 0.99 5.11 5.13
N PHE A 303 -0.33 4.94 4.92
CA PHE A 303 -1.33 6.00 5.12
C PHE A 303 -1.94 5.98 6.52
N VAL A 304 -2.07 4.79 7.13
CA VAL A 304 -2.65 4.61 8.47
C VAL A 304 -1.68 5.04 9.58
N ALA A 305 -0.36 5.02 9.35
CA ALA A 305 0.63 5.52 10.30
C ALA A 305 0.36 6.99 10.72
N GLY A 306 -0.08 7.83 9.78
CA GLY A 306 -0.38 9.24 10.07
C GLY A 306 -1.68 9.48 10.86
N ILE A 307 -2.59 8.51 10.92
CA ILE A 307 -3.84 8.60 11.72
C ILE A 307 -3.66 7.89 13.08
N ALA A 308 -2.70 6.97 13.18
CA ALA A 308 -2.43 6.22 14.41
C ALA A 308 -1.81 7.08 15.52
N GLU A 309 -1.10 8.15 15.18
CA GLU A 309 -0.48 9.10 16.11
C GLU A 309 -1.56 9.76 17.01
N ASP A 310 -2.52 10.46 16.39
CA ASP A 310 -3.60 11.16 17.09
C ASP A 310 -4.54 10.21 17.87
N VAL A 311 -4.79 9.01 17.36
CA VAL A 311 -5.72 8.06 17.98
C VAL A 311 -5.08 7.34 19.17
N THR A 312 -3.78 7.05 19.13
CA THR A 312 -3.11 6.27 20.18
C THR A 312 -2.85 7.12 21.42
N GLU A 313 -2.48 8.39 21.26
CA GLU A 313 -2.38 9.35 22.36
C GLU A 313 -3.71 9.44 23.13
N VAL A 314 -4.82 9.59 22.41
CA VAL A 314 -6.17 9.64 22.99
C VAL A 314 -6.55 8.32 23.68
N VAL A 315 -6.11 7.17 23.17
CA VAL A 315 -6.37 5.86 23.80
C VAL A 315 -5.60 5.71 25.11
N ILE A 316 -4.32 6.08 25.15
CA ILE A 316 -3.49 6.02 26.37
C ILE A 316 -4.05 6.96 27.44
N ILE A 317 -4.38 8.21 27.06
CA ILE A 317 -5.02 9.17 27.96
C ILE A 317 -6.36 8.62 28.46
N ARG A 318 -7.16 7.98 27.62
CA ARG A 318 -8.43 7.36 28.01
C ARG A 318 -8.24 6.21 29.01
N VAL A 319 -7.22 5.37 28.81
CA VAL A 319 -6.89 4.29 29.76
C VAL A 319 -6.43 4.87 31.09
N LEU A 320 -5.51 5.84 31.10
CA LEU A 320 -5.04 6.50 32.32
C LEU A 320 -6.18 7.22 33.06
N ASN A 321 -7.08 7.89 32.34
CA ASN A 321 -8.28 8.48 32.91
C ASN A 321 -9.25 7.43 33.49
N GLN A 322 -9.36 6.25 32.87
CA GLN A 322 -10.14 5.14 33.43
C GLN A 322 -9.52 4.59 34.71
N PHE A 323 -8.19 4.49 34.78
CA PHE A 323 -7.49 4.11 36.00
C PHE A 323 -7.65 5.16 37.12
N GLN A 324 -7.53 6.45 36.80
CA GLN A 324 -7.79 7.53 37.76
C GLN A 324 -9.24 7.54 38.23
N ALA A 325 -10.21 7.32 37.32
CA ALA A 325 -11.61 7.18 37.70
C ALA A 325 -11.80 6.00 38.67
N ALA A 326 -11.20 4.84 38.39
CA ALA A 326 -11.25 3.68 39.28
C ALA A 326 -10.59 3.95 40.67
N ILE A 327 -9.51 4.75 40.71
CA ILE A 327 -8.86 5.17 41.97
C ILE A 327 -9.78 6.13 42.75
N ARG A 328 -10.33 7.13 42.06
CA ARG A 328 -11.18 8.19 42.63
C ARG A 328 -12.54 7.67 43.09
N ASP A 329 -13.10 6.71 42.35
CA ASP A 329 -14.37 6.04 42.65
C ASP A 329 -14.19 4.93 43.70
N GLY A 330 -12.95 4.69 44.16
CA GLY A 330 -12.65 3.69 45.19
C GLY A 330 -12.80 2.25 44.71
N GLU A 331 -12.83 1.98 43.41
CA GLU A 331 -12.92 0.61 42.88
C GLU A 331 -11.74 -0.27 43.31
N ILE A 332 -10.57 0.32 43.52
CA ILE A 332 -9.40 -0.38 44.08
C ILE A 332 -9.67 -0.86 45.52
N THR A 333 -10.38 -0.05 46.31
CA THR A 333 -10.80 -0.47 47.66
C THR A 333 -11.80 -1.62 47.59
N ASN A 334 -12.70 -1.61 46.60
CA ASN A 334 -13.62 -2.72 46.35
C ASN A 334 -12.88 -3.99 45.92
N LEU A 335 -11.81 -3.90 45.13
CA LEU A 335 -10.96 -5.04 44.76
C LEU A 335 -10.24 -5.64 45.98
N LEU A 336 -9.71 -4.81 46.87
CA LEU A 336 -9.07 -5.24 48.12
C LEU A 336 -10.09 -5.77 49.15
N GLN A 337 -11.34 -5.29 49.12
CA GLN A 337 -12.45 -5.78 49.95
C GLN A 337 -13.09 -7.05 49.39
N SER A 338 -12.96 -7.32 48.09
CA SER A 338 -13.66 -8.41 47.38
C SER A 338 -12.83 -9.70 47.22
N SER A 339 -11.98 -10.05 48.19
CA SER A 339 -11.38 -11.39 48.25
C SER A 339 -12.38 -12.52 48.50
N ARG A 340 -13.70 -12.26 48.46
CA ARG A 340 -14.72 -13.30 48.67
C ARG A 340 -15.62 -13.65 47.50
N VAL A 341 -15.82 -12.82 46.46
CA VAL A 341 -16.74 -13.20 45.36
C VAL A 341 -16.47 -12.48 44.03
N LYS A 342 -15.37 -12.82 43.34
CA LYS A 342 -15.36 -12.80 41.87
C LYS A 342 -14.63 -14.05 41.40
N PRO A 343 -15.16 -14.83 40.44
CA PRO A 343 -14.46 -15.98 39.92
C PRO A 343 -13.24 -15.45 39.18
N TYR A 344 -12.07 -15.59 39.79
CA TYR A 344 -10.81 -15.42 39.09
C TYR A 344 -10.82 -16.44 37.95
N ILE A 345 -10.54 -15.99 36.72
CA ILE A 345 -10.37 -16.91 35.60
C ILE A 345 -9.00 -17.52 35.79
N ASP A 346 -9.00 -18.67 36.46
CA ASP A 346 -7.82 -19.49 36.60
C ASP A 346 -7.48 -20.08 35.22
N LEU A 347 -6.35 -19.65 34.67
CA LEU A 347 -5.94 -19.99 33.31
C LEU A 347 -5.20 -21.33 33.28
N ASN A 348 -4.67 -21.81 34.42
CA ASN A 348 -3.93 -23.07 34.56
C ASN A 348 -3.99 -23.61 36.01
N ASP A 349 -3.80 -24.91 36.25
CA ASP A 349 -3.79 -25.52 37.60
C ASP A 349 -2.57 -25.12 38.50
N VAL A 350 -1.91 -23.99 38.22
CA VAL A 350 -0.75 -23.52 38.98
C VAL A 350 -1.17 -22.27 39.73
N ASN A 351 -1.03 -22.25 41.05
CA ASN A 351 -1.23 -21.03 41.82
C ASN A 351 -0.10 -20.02 41.50
N GLU A 352 -0.32 -19.16 40.50
CA GLU A 352 0.73 -18.25 40.02
C GLU A 352 1.17 -17.26 41.10
N THR A 353 0.31 -16.96 42.07
CA THR A 353 0.67 -16.08 43.19
C THR A 353 1.68 -16.73 44.14
N ALA A 354 1.54 -18.03 44.39
CA ALA A 354 2.49 -18.80 45.19
C ALA A 354 3.84 -18.96 44.48
N GLU A 355 3.81 -19.25 43.18
CA GLU A 355 5.04 -19.38 42.37
C GLU A 355 5.76 -18.04 42.16
N LEU A 356 5.02 -16.94 41.93
CA LEU A 356 5.60 -15.60 41.87
C LEU A 356 6.20 -15.19 43.21
N THR A 357 5.56 -15.56 44.31
CA THR A 357 6.10 -15.30 45.65
C THR A 357 7.37 -16.11 45.88
N LYS A 358 7.40 -17.40 45.51
CA LYS A 358 8.61 -18.25 45.58
C LYS A 358 9.74 -17.66 44.74
N LEU A 359 9.45 -17.19 43.52
CA LEU A 359 10.42 -16.53 42.64
C LEU A 359 10.91 -15.21 43.22
N MET A 360 10.02 -14.36 43.76
CA MET A 360 10.37 -13.09 44.36
C MET A 360 11.18 -13.27 45.64
N THR A 361 10.81 -14.20 46.52
CA THR A 361 11.58 -14.53 47.72
C THR A 361 12.96 -15.04 47.33
N LYS A 362 13.05 -15.90 46.31
CA LYS A 362 14.33 -16.36 45.78
C LYS A 362 15.18 -15.21 45.24
N LEU A 363 14.63 -14.32 44.42
CA LEU A 363 15.34 -13.15 43.91
C LEU A 363 15.78 -12.21 45.04
N MET A 364 14.90 -11.94 46.00
CA MET A 364 15.22 -11.09 47.14
C MET A 364 16.36 -11.67 47.98
N VAL A 365 16.28 -12.95 48.31
CA VAL A 365 17.26 -13.62 49.17
C VAL A 365 18.56 -13.90 48.43
N ASP A 366 18.52 -14.41 47.20
CA ASP A 366 19.72 -14.85 46.49
C ASP A 366 20.42 -13.70 45.74
N GLU A 367 19.67 -12.70 45.24
CA GLU A 367 20.21 -11.66 44.35
C GLU A 367 20.22 -10.26 44.97
N VAL A 368 19.15 -9.86 45.68
CA VAL A 368 19.01 -8.48 46.16
C VAL A 368 19.73 -8.27 47.49
N ILE A 369 19.42 -9.08 48.52
CA ILE A 369 19.98 -8.94 49.87
C ILE A 369 21.52 -8.96 49.86
N PRO A 370 22.21 -9.82 49.08
CA PRO A 370 23.66 -9.78 48.98
C PRO A 370 24.20 -8.51 48.32
N LYS A 371 23.49 -7.96 47.33
CA LYS A 371 23.90 -6.74 46.62
C LYS A 371 23.75 -5.49 47.47
N VAL A 372 22.75 -5.45 48.34
CA VAL A 372 22.53 -4.33 49.29
C VAL A 372 23.19 -4.56 50.65
N ARG A 373 23.97 -5.64 50.82
CA ARG A 373 24.75 -5.95 52.04
C ARG A 373 25.49 -4.74 52.62
N PRO A 374 26.30 -3.97 51.86
CA PRO A 374 27.07 -2.88 52.45
C PRO A 374 26.17 -1.80 53.07
N ASP A 375 25.02 -1.51 52.46
CA ASP A 375 24.07 -0.53 52.98
C ASP A 375 23.36 -1.06 54.23
N LEU A 376 23.02 -2.35 54.26
CA LEU A 376 22.41 -3.01 55.42
C LEU A 376 23.38 -3.10 56.60
N GLU A 377 24.64 -3.44 56.35
CA GLU A 377 25.69 -3.45 57.38
C GLU A 377 25.93 -2.03 57.92
N ALA A 378 25.94 -1.00 57.05
CA ALA A 378 26.05 0.40 57.49
C ALA A 378 24.86 0.84 58.35
N LEU A 379 23.63 0.45 58.00
CA LEU A 379 22.44 0.73 58.81
C LEU A 379 22.48 -0.01 60.16
N LEU A 380 22.91 -1.28 60.18
CA LEU A 380 23.07 -2.04 61.42
C LEU A 380 24.15 -1.45 62.31
N GLN A 381 25.29 -1.07 61.73
CA GLN A 381 26.37 -0.39 62.44
C GLN A 381 25.86 0.89 63.08
N HIS A 382 25.15 1.74 62.34
CA HIS A 382 24.60 2.99 62.87
C HIS A 382 23.60 2.76 64.02
N ASN A 383 22.73 1.77 63.91
CA ASN A 383 21.74 1.49 64.96
C ASN A 383 22.37 0.84 66.20
N ILE A 384 23.35 -0.05 66.04
CA ILE A 384 24.07 -0.69 67.16
C ILE A 384 24.92 0.36 67.88
N ASP A 385 25.66 1.18 67.14
CA ASP A 385 26.46 2.29 67.66
C ASP A 385 25.58 3.23 68.52
N LYS A 386 24.46 3.68 67.95
CA LYS A 386 23.48 4.51 68.67
C LYS A 386 22.94 3.81 69.93
N THR A 387 22.61 2.53 69.85
CA THR A 387 22.04 1.78 71.00
C THR A 387 23.05 1.57 72.12
N ILE A 388 24.33 1.34 71.79
CA ILE A 388 25.40 1.20 72.78
C ILE A 388 25.63 2.54 73.50
N HIS A 389 25.65 3.65 72.75
CA HIS A 389 25.76 5.01 73.30
C HIS A 389 24.59 5.39 74.22
N ASP A 390 23.39 4.88 73.93
CA ASP A 390 22.19 5.09 74.75
C ASP A 390 22.18 4.24 76.03
N PHE A 391 23.11 3.29 76.21
CA PHE A 391 23.13 2.39 77.36
C PHE A 391 23.78 3.02 78.61
N PRO A 392 23.12 3.08 79.78
CA PRO A 392 23.65 3.78 80.96
C PRO A 392 25.00 3.23 81.47
N ALA A 393 25.26 1.94 81.28
CA ALA A 393 26.52 1.31 81.68
C ALA A 393 27.70 1.71 80.77
N TYR A 394 27.43 2.06 79.51
CA TYR A 394 28.45 2.48 78.54
C TYR A 394 28.95 3.91 78.86
N GLN A 395 28.05 4.82 79.22
CA GLN A 395 28.40 6.17 79.66
C GLN A 395 29.30 6.18 80.91
N ALA A 396 29.19 5.17 81.78
CA ALA A 396 30.02 5.02 82.99
C ALA A 396 31.46 4.56 82.71
N ILE A 397 31.70 3.89 81.57
CA ILE A 397 33.01 3.33 81.20
C ILE A 397 33.70 4.10 80.07
N GLN A 398 33.00 5.00 79.37
CA GLN A 398 33.52 5.84 78.28
C GLN A 398 34.73 6.71 78.70
N GLN A 399 34.89 7.00 80.00
CA GLN A 399 36.00 7.79 80.54
C GLN A 399 37.32 7.01 80.68
N LEU A 400 37.31 5.69 80.45
CA LEU A 400 38.52 4.85 80.52
C LEU A 400 39.25 4.86 79.16
N PRO A 401 40.58 5.09 79.14
CA PRO A 401 41.34 5.08 77.90
C PRO A 401 41.32 3.69 77.25
N GLY A 402 40.95 3.63 75.97
CA GLY A 402 40.90 2.41 75.16
C GLY A 402 39.52 1.76 75.00
N VAL A 403 38.45 2.30 75.59
CA VAL A 403 37.08 1.75 75.47
C VAL A 403 36.45 1.98 74.09
N GLU A 404 36.71 3.12 73.46
CA GLU A 404 36.22 3.45 72.11
C GLU A 404 36.78 2.50 71.04
N ASP A 405 38.04 2.07 71.17
CA ASP A 405 38.64 1.06 70.30
C ASP A 405 38.02 -0.32 70.49
N ILE A 406 37.60 -0.65 71.72
CA ILE A 406 36.93 -1.93 72.05
C ILE A 406 35.53 -1.94 71.47
N GLU A 407 34.76 -0.84 71.60
CA GLU A 407 33.45 -0.68 71.00
C GLU A 407 33.51 -0.82 69.47
N ASN A 408 34.38 -0.04 68.81
CA ASN A 408 34.50 -0.06 67.37
C ASN A 408 34.87 -1.45 66.84
N ARG A 409 35.73 -2.18 67.56
CA ARG A 409 36.06 -3.59 67.23
C ARG A 409 34.90 -4.53 67.49
N LEU A 410 34.14 -4.33 68.56
CA LEU A 410 32.98 -5.15 68.90
C LEU A 410 31.87 -4.96 67.86
N VAL A 411 31.55 -3.72 67.50
CA VAL A 411 30.56 -3.40 66.45
C VAL A 411 31.02 -3.92 65.09
N ALA A 412 32.30 -3.72 64.72
CA ALA A 412 32.85 -4.20 63.45
C ALA A 412 32.87 -5.75 63.35
N GLN A 413 32.92 -6.47 64.47
CA GLN A 413 32.84 -7.93 64.48
C GLN A 413 31.40 -8.45 64.58
N LEU A 414 30.52 -7.74 65.28
CA LEU A 414 29.13 -8.18 65.48
C LEU A 414 28.26 -7.92 64.25
N VAL A 415 28.43 -6.78 63.57
CA VAL A 415 27.60 -6.42 62.40
C VAL A 415 27.66 -7.49 61.30
N PRO A 416 28.84 -7.95 60.84
CA PRO A 416 28.92 -8.99 59.81
C PRO A 416 28.38 -10.34 60.30
N GLN A 417 28.56 -10.67 61.58
CA GLN A 417 28.07 -11.94 62.15
C GLN A 417 26.55 -11.95 62.26
N ILE A 418 25.94 -10.88 62.73
CA ILE A 418 24.49 -10.73 62.84
C ILE A 418 23.86 -10.77 61.44
N TYR A 419 24.44 -10.03 60.48
CA TYR A 419 24.00 -10.06 59.10
C TYR A 419 24.07 -11.48 58.53
N GLN A 420 25.19 -12.18 58.72
CA GLN A 420 25.38 -13.52 58.19
C GLN A 420 24.40 -14.53 58.81
N ILE A 421 24.16 -14.45 60.13
CA ILE A 421 23.18 -15.31 60.81
C ILE A 421 21.77 -15.06 60.27
N ILE A 422 21.38 -13.80 60.09
CA ILE A 422 20.05 -13.44 59.55
C ILE A 422 19.92 -13.91 58.10
N TYR A 423 20.93 -13.64 57.28
CA TYR A 423 20.97 -14.04 55.89
C TYR A 423 20.91 -15.56 55.72
N ASP A 424 21.72 -16.32 56.48
CA ASP A 424 21.74 -17.78 56.42
C ASP A 424 20.41 -18.37 56.91
N ASN A 425 19.78 -17.78 57.93
CA ASN A 425 18.45 -18.20 58.38
C ASN A 425 17.37 -17.91 57.34
N LEU A 426 17.39 -16.74 56.69
CA LEU A 426 16.46 -16.41 55.60
C LEU A 426 16.67 -17.32 54.39
N LYS A 427 17.91 -17.65 54.07
CA LYS A 427 18.28 -18.59 53.00
C LYS A 427 17.93 -20.04 53.31
N ASN A 428 17.92 -20.40 54.59
CA ASN A 428 17.45 -21.72 55.01
C ASN A 428 15.92 -21.79 55.05
N ALA A 429 15.25 -20.66 55.33
CA ALA A 429 13.79 -20.55 55.28
C ALA A 429 13.21 -20.62 53.86
N THR A 430 14.03 -20.40 52.81
CA THR A 430 13.63 -20.58 51.40
C THR A 430 13.82 -22.00 50.87
N LYS A 431 14.39 -22.92 51.68
CA LYS A 431 14.46 -24.34 51.33
C LYS A 431 13.12 -25.00 51.59
N GLU A 432 12.78 -25.99 50.77
CA GLU A 432 11.52 -26.74 50.84
C GLU A 432 11.41 -27.50 52.16
N ASP A 433 10.83 -26.85 53.16
CA ASP A 433 10.46 -27.42 54.46
C ASP A 433 8.96 -27.18 54.65
N PRO A 434 8.13 -28.25 54.68
CA PRO A 434 6.68 -28.14 54.75
C PRO A 434 6.18 -27.36 55.99
N VAL A 435 6.97 -27.28 57.07
CA VAL A 435 6.62 -26.50 58.27
C VAL A 435 6.86 -25.00 58.05
N ASN A 436 7.94 -24.63 57.33
CA ASN A 436 8.22 -23.23 56.99
C ASN A 436 7.21 -22.69 55.99
N ASP A 437 6.78 -23.51 55.03
CA ASP A 437 5.74 -23.12 54.05
C ASP A 437 4.40 -22.81 54.76
N GLU A 438 4.03 -23.60 55.77
CA GLU A 438 2.82 -23.36 56.57
C GLU A 438 2.92 -22.09 57.43
N LEU A 439 4.06 -21.88 58.11
CA LEU A 439 4.30 -20.68 58.93
C LEU A 439 4.36 -19.41 58.08
N MET A 440 5.02 -19.47 56.93
CA MET A 440 5.08 -18.36 55.97
C MET A 440 3.70 -18.04 55.44
N SER A 441 2.92 -19.05 55.06
CA SER A 441 1.54 -18.88 54.60
C SER A 441 0.66 -18.19 55.66
N ARG A 442 0.75 -18.61 56.93
CA ARG A 442 0.02 -17.96 58.04
C ARG A 442 0.49 -16.54 58.32
N LEU A 443 1.79 -16.28 58.24
CA LEU A 443 2.34 -14.94 58.43
C LEU A 443 1.89 -13.99 57.32
N LEU A 444 1.90 -14.46 56.07
CA LEU A 444 1.40 -13.72 54.91
C LEU A 444 -0.10 -13.47 55.01
N GLU A 445 -0.88 -14.46 55.43
CA GLU A 445 -2.31 -14.32 55.64
C GLU A 445 -2.62 -13.29 56.74
N ASN A 446 -1.95 -13.37 57.89
CA ASN A 446 -2.14 -12.43 58.99
C ASN A 446 -1.63 -11.02 58.66
N LEU A 447 -0.49 -10.89 57.98
CA LEU A 447 0.01 -9.60 57.49
C LEU A 447 -0.96 -9.00 56.48
N GLY A 448 -1.46 -9.80 55.54
CA GLY A 448 -2.45 -9.37 54.56
C GLY A 448 -3.73 -8.87 55.22
N GLN A 449 -4.23 -9.58 56.24
CA GLN A 449 -5.39 -9.14 57.02
C GLN A 449 -5.12 -7.85 57.80
N THR A 450 -3.97 -7.75 58.46
CA THR A 450 -3.61 -6.60 59.31
C THR A 450 -3.32 -5.35 58.48
N LEU A 451 -2.58 -5.48 57.38
CA LEU A 451 -2.34 -4.41 56.42
C LEU A 451 -3.64 -3.99 55.75
N GLY A 452 -4.49 -4.96 55.39
CA GLY A 452 -5.82 -4.68 54.84
C GLY A 452 -6.69 -3.86 55.80
N SER A 453 -6.65 -4.16 57.10
CA SER A 453 -7.39 -3.40 58.11
C SER A 453 -6.78 -2.03 58.44
N GLU A 454 -5.46 -1.89 58.43
CA GLU A 454 -4.81 -0.61 58.71
C GLU A 454 -4.90 0.34 57.51
N LEU A 455 -4.79 -0.21 56.30
CA LEU A 455 -5.09 0.51 55.07
C LEU A 455 -6.57 0.88 54.96
N GLN A 456 -7.49 0.33 55.75
CA GLN A 456 -8.88 0.78 55.79
C GLN A 456 -9.08 2.04 56.65
N ALA A 457 -8.06 2.50 57.38
CA ALA A 457 -8.12 3.78 58.07
C ALA A 457 -8.37 4.89 57.05
N GLN A 458 -9.48 5.62 57.24
CA GLN A 458 -10.05 6.55 56.26
C GLN A 458 -9.05 7.61 55.77
N ASP A 459 -8.16 8.05 56.66
CA ASP A 459 -7.12 9.04 56.37
C ASP A 459 -5.99 8.48 55.48
N THR A 460 -5.58 7.23 55.74
CA THR A 460 -4.56 6.53 54.95
C THR A 460 -5.06 6.24 53.54
N LEU A 461 -6.32 5.81 53.38
CA LEU A 461 -6.92 5.57 52.05
C LEU A 461 -6.98 6.82 51.19
N GLN A 462 -7.47 7.92 51.75
CA GLN A 462 -7.60 9.17 51.00
C GLN A 462 -6.24 9.70 50.59
N ARG A 463 -5.24 9.59 51.47
CA ARG A 463 -3.87 9.99 51.16
C ARG A 463 -3.25 9.12 50.08
N THR A 464 -3.44 7.81 50.12
CA THR A 464 -2.94 6.90 49.08
C THR A 464 -3.65 7.12 47.74
N GLN A 465 -4.97 7.31 47.73
CA GLN A 465 -5.72 7.64 46.51
C GLN A 465 -5.23 8.94 45.87
N TYR A 466 -5.02 9.98 46.67
CA TYR A 466 -4.46 11.25 46.20
C TYR A 466 -3.07 11.08 45.58
N LEU A 467 -2.18 10.35 46.26
CA LEU A 467 -0.81 10.13 45.76
C LEU A 467 -0.80 9.30 44.47
N LEU A 468 -1.69 8.31 44.34
CA LEU A 468 -1.81 7.51 43.12
C LEU A 468 -2.40 8.33 41.95
N ASP A 469 -3.40 9.17 42.22
CA ASP A 469 -3.98 10.07 41.21
C ASP A 469 -2.94 11.08 40.71
N ALA A 470 -2.18 11.68 41.63
CA ALA A 470 -1.08 12.60 41.32
C ALA A 470 0.05 11.93 40.52
N LEU A 471 0.45 10.71 40.90
CA LEU A 471 1.48 9.96 40.17
C LEU A 471 1.04 9.65 38.74
N ILE A 472 -0.24 9.29 38.53
CA ILE A 472 -0.76 9.04 37.17
C ILE A 472 -0.77 10.34 36.36
N GLU A 473 -1.08 11.47 36.98
CA GLU A 473 -1.03 12.77 36.31
C GLU A 473 0.40 13.14 35.89
N GLU A 474 1.39 12.89 36.75
CA GLU A 474 2.81 13.05 36.41
C GLU A 474 3.24 12.12 35.25
N VAL A 475 2.73 10.89 35.22
CA VAL A 475 2.99 9.94 34.12
C VAL A 475 2.38 10.44 32.81
N LYS A 476 1.14 10.95 32.81
CA LYS A 476 0.52 11.50 31.59
C LYS A 476 1.38 12.61 30.98
N ILE A 477 1.82 13.56 31.80
CA ILE A 477 2.60 14.71 31.35
C ILE A 477 3.94 14.24 30.74
N ASN A 478 4.66 13.35 31.43
CA ASN A 478 5.97 12.90 30.97
C ASN A 478 5.92 11.93 29.78
N TYR A 479 4.84 11.18 29.61
CA TYR A 479 4.73 10.14 28.59
C TYR A 479 4.13 10.66 27.28
N VAL A 480 3.18 11.61 27.34
CA VAL A 480 2.58 12.24 26.16
C VAL A 480 3.63 13.03 25.37
N GLU A 481 4.63 13.64 26.02
CA GLU A 481 5.71 14.37 25.34
C GLU A 481 6.73 13.47 24.62
N ARG A 482 6.72 12.14 24.83
CA ARG A 482 7.81 11.24 24.40
C ARG A 482 7.41 10.12 23.43
N LEU A 483 6.14 10.02 23.03
CA LEU A 483 5.70 8.94 22.15
C LEU A 483 6.30 9.10 20.75
N SER A 484 7.08 8.09 20.32
CA SER A 484 7.63 7.99 18.96
C SER A 484 6.78 7.08 18.08
N GLN A 485 6.83 7.27 16.76
CA GLN A 485 6.03 6.50 15.79
C GLN A 485 6.31 4.98 15.83
N GLU A 486 7.51 4.56 16.23
CA GLU A 486 7.95 3.16 16.24
C GLU A 486 7.32 2.37 17.41
N ASP A 487 7.08 3.02 18.56
CA ASP A 487 6.47 2.40 19.74
C ASP A 487 4.98 2.10 19.53
N ILE A 488 4.30 2.93 18.72
CA ILE A 488 2.87 2.82 18.43
C ILE A 488 2.57 1.57 17.60
N GLU A 489 3.41 1.25 16.63
CA GLU A 489 3.21 0.10 15.75
C GLU A 489 3.31 -1.23 16.52
N GLN A 490 4.28 -1.32 17.45
CA GLN A 490 4.45 -2.49 18.31
C GLN A 490 3.24 -2.71 19.23
N ILE A 491 2.71 -1.65 19.85
CA ILE A 491 1.56 -1.72 20.75
C ILE A 491 0.30 -2.20 20.01
N LEU A 492 0.09 -1.72 18.78
CA LEU A 492 -1.06 -2.13 17.96
C LEU A 492 -1.02 -3.61 17.61
N ASP A 493 0.16 -4.14 17.27
CA ASP A 493 0.32 -5.55 16.92
C ASP A 493 0.19 -6.47 18.13
N GLN A 494 0.71 -6.08 19.29
CA GLN A 494 0.50 -6.81 20.55
C GLN A 494 -0.98 -6.84 20.95
N THR A 495 -1.69 -5.72 20.81
CA THR A 495 -3.13 -5.62 21.12
C THR A 495 -3.98 -6.51 20.20
N ARG A 496 -3.61 -6.62 18.92
CA ARG A 496 -4.27 -7.52 17.95
C ARG A 496 -4.08 -8.98 18.35
N ALA A 497 -2.86 -9.38 18.70
CA ALA A 497 -2.56 -10.75 19.12
C ALA A 497 -3.33 -11.17 20.39
N LEU A 498 -3.46 -10.27 21.37
CA LEU A 498 -4.23 -10.52 22.60
C LEU A 498 -5.73 -10.68 22.32
N ARG A 499 -6.31 -9.84 21.43
CA ARG A 499 -7.72 -9.97 21.04
C ARG A 499 -8.02 -11.26 20.29
N GLU A 500 -7.09 -11.75 19.48
CA GLU A 500 -7.23 -13.04 18.81
C GLU A 500 -7.23 -14.20 19.80
N LYS A 501 -6.29 -14.21 20.76
CA LYS A 501 -6.26 -15.21 21.83
C LYS A 501 -7.55 -15.22 22.65
N ALA A 502 -8.02 -14.05 23.09
CA ALA A 502 -9.26 -13.94 23.86
C ALA A 502 -10.50 -14.43 23.08
N ARG A 503 -10.56 -14.20 21.76
CA ARG A 503 -11.65 -14.68 20.90
C ARG A 503 -11.61 -16.20 20.67
N GLN A 504 -10.42 -16.77 20.48
CA GLN A 504 -10.24 -18.21 20.34
C GLN A 504 -10.73 -18.93 21.60
N GLN A 505 -10.38 -18.39 22.76
CA GLN A 505 -10.75 -18.99 24.04
C GLN A 505 -12.24 -18.86 24.35
N TYR A 506 -12.88 -17.72 24.06
CA TYR A 506 -14.34 -17.58 24.17
C TYR A 506 -15.10 -18.57 23.25
N HIS A 507 -14.53 -18.86 22.07
CA HIS A 507 -15.08 -19.89 21.18
C HIS A 507 -14.90 -21.31 21.73
N GLU A 508 -13.78 -21.63 22.36
CA GLU A 508 -13.56 -22.91 23.03
C GLU A 508 -14.47 -23.10 24.25
N THR A 509 -14.63 -22.10 25.11
CA THR A 509 -15.52 -22.18 26.28
C THR A 509 -16.97 -22.40 25.88
N ARG A 510 -17.41 -21.80 24.77
CA ARG A 510 -18.78 -21.97 24.24
C ARG A 510 -19.02 -23.33 23.59
N LEU A 511 -18.01 -23.92 22.95
CA LEU A 511 -18.09 -25.27 22.38
C LEU A 511 -18.13 -26.37 23.45
N LEU A 512 -17.59 -26.09 24.65
CA LEU A 512 -17.67 -26.98 25.80
C LEU A 512 -19.01 -26.88 26.55
N SER A 513 -19.70 -25.73 26.51
CA SER A 513 -21.03 -25.57 27.13
C SER A 513 -22.21 -26.13 26.30
N ASP A 514 -22.00 -26.43 25.02
CA ASP A 514 -23.04 -26.90 24.07
C ASP A 514 -22.97 -28.42 23.78
N ARG A 515 -22.19 -29.20 24.55
CA ARG A 515 -22.28 -30.67 24.52
C ARG A 515 -23.31 -31.14 25.56
N PRO A 516 -24.34 -31.93 25.15
CA PRO A 516 -25.41 -32.36 26.03
C PRO A 516 -24.95 -33.28 27.16
#